data_AF-A0A9D9L407-F1
#
_entry.id   AF-A0A9D9L407-F1
#
_cell.length_a   1.000
_cell.length_b   1.000
_cell.length_c   1.000
_cell.angle_alpha   90.00
_cell.angle_beta   90.00
_cell.angle_gamma   90.00
#
_symmetry.space_group_name_H-M   'P 1'
#
loop_
_entity.id
_entity.type
_entity.pdbx_description
1 polymer ?
#
loop_
_entity_poly.entity_id
_entity_poly.type
_entity_poly.pdbx_seq_one_letter_code
_entity_poly.pdbx_strand_id
1 'polypeptide(L)'
;MGFRKRNAKKRDDRSSAKVIMGKPASQLSKEEKKILSARMAEIRSEKGGKNTVQNTIPFLCMYQDGVCQVSENFFSLTVQFFDANYSIAEFDEQNNIFSKYCDVINLFDNTIRFQLTFENQNRSKAKLV
;
A
#
# COMPACT_ATOMS: atom_id res chain seq x y z
N MET A 1 -9.36 3.60 15.79
CA MET A 1 -9.83 2.78 14.64
C MET A 1 -8.86 1.62 14.46
N GLY A 2 -9.22 0.42 14.93
CA GLY A 2 -8.35 -0.76 14.82
C GLY A 2 -8.69 -1.56 13.57
N PHE A 3 -7.71 -1.78 12.70
CA PHE A 3 -7.85 -2.72 11.59
C PHE A 3 -7.92 -4.14 12.15
N ARG A 4 -9.08 -4.80 11.97
CA ARG A 4 -9.28 -6.19 12.40
C ARG A 4 -8.27 -7.07 11.67
N LYS A 5 -7.36 -7.70 12.42
CA LYS A 5 -6.54 -8.83 11.94
C LYS A 5 -7.48 -9.91 11.43
N ARG A 6 -7.73 -9.94 10.12
CA ARG A 6 -8.29 -11.13 9.47
C ARG A 6 -7.13 -12.09 9.30
N ASN A 7 -6.93 -12.95 10.30
CA ASN A 7 -6.19 -14.19 10.11
C ASN A 7 -6.87 -14.91 8.95
N ALA A 8 -6.23 -14.92 7.78
CA ALA A 8 -6.66 -15.69 6.64
C ALA A 8 -6.43 -17.17 6.96
N LYS A 9 -7.29 -17.75 7.81
CA LYS A 9 -7.51 -19.19 7.79
C LYS A 9 -7.96 -19.49 6.36
N LYS A 10 -7.15 -20.23 5.62
CA LYS A 10 -7.53 -20.86 4.36
C LYS A 10 -8.68 -21.82 4.67
N ARG A 11 -9.89 -21.28 4.77
CA ARG A 11 -11.11 -22.08 4.80
C ARG A 11 -11.32 -22.50 3.37
N ASP A 12 -11.24 -23.80 3.12
CA ASP A 12 -11.76 -24.37 1.89
C ASP A 12 -13.28 -24.17 1.93
N ASP A 13 -13.75 -23.00 1.50
CA ASP A 13 -15.16 -22.67 1.31
C ASP A 13 -15.70 -23.37 0.05
N ARG A 14 -15.41 -24.67 -0.09
CA ARG A 14 -16.13 -25.53 -1.03
C ARG A 14 -17.48 -25.84 -0.42
N SER A 15 -18.49 -25.07 -0.80
CA SER A 15 -19.88 -25.44 -0.56
C SER A 15 -20.14 -26.84 -1.14
N SER A 16 -20.78 -27.70 -0.35
CA SER A 16 -21.10 -29.11 -0.68
C SER A 16 -22.12 -29.28 -1.81
N ALA A 17 -22.46 -28.20 -2.52
CA ALA A 17 -23.43 -28.21 -3.60
C ALA A 17 -22.80 -28.68 -4.91
N LYS A 18 -23.39 -29.72 -5.53
CA LYS A 18 -23.01 -30.23 -6.86
C LYS A 18 -23.03 -29.09 -7.88
N VAL A 19 -21.86 -28.72 -8.39
CA VAL A 19 -21.74 -27.72 -9.46
C VAL A 19 -22.11 -28.39 -10.78
N ILE A 20 -23.29 -28.08 -11.31
CA ILE A 20 -23.70 -28.56 -12.64
C ILE A 20 -23.05 -27.63 -13.67
N MET A 21 -21.80 -27.93 -14.03
CA MET A 21 -21.10 -27.28 -15.16
C MET A 21 -21.45 -28.04 -16.43
N GLY A 22 -22.30 -27.47 -17.30
CA GLY A 22 -22.50 -28.07 -18.63
C GLY A 22 -23.75 -27.67 -19.42
N LYS A 23 -24.70 -26.90 -18.88
CA LYS A 23 -25.89 -26.46 -19.62
C LYS A 23 -25.86 -24.96 -19.94
N PRO A 24 -26.23 -24.53 -21.17
CA PRO A 24 -26.33 -23.12 -21.51
C PRO A 24 -27.42 -22.42 -20.69
N ALA A 25 -27.24 -21.13 -20.41
CA ALA A 25 -28.10 -20.35 -19.50
C ALA A 25 -29.60 -20.33 -19.88
N SER A 26 -29.92 -20.66 -21.12
CA SER A 26 -31.28 -20.78 -21.67
C SER A 26 -32.04 -22.02 -21.16
N GLN A 27 -31.34 -23.07 -20.72
CA GLN A 27 -31.93 -24.36 -20.31
C GLN A 27 -32.04 -24.54 -18.79
N LEU A 28 -31.75 -23.49 -18.02
CA LEU A 28 -31.80 -23.54 -16.56
C LEU A 28 -33.24 -23.47 -16.06
N SER A 29 -33.63 -24.44 -15.22
CA SER A 29 -34.91 -24.43 -14.51
C SER A 29 -34.99 -23.24 -13.53
N LYS A 30 -36.21 -22.87 -13.12
CA LYS A 30 -36.42 -21.78 -12.15
C LYS A 30 -35.70 -22.05 -10.82
N GLU A 31 -35.57 -23.31 -10.43
CA GLU A 31 -34.88 -23.75 -9.22
C GLU A 31 -33.36 -23.63 -9.37
N GLU A 32 -32.81 -24.03 -10.51
CA GLU A 32 -31.38 -23.91 -10.81
C GLU A 32 -30.93 -22.44 -10.85
N LYS A 33 -31.74 -21.55 -11.43
CA LYS A 33 -31.49 -20.11 -11.42
C LYS A 33 -31.49 -19.52 -10.01
N LYS A 34 -32.36 -20.01 -9.13
CA LYS A 34 -32.45 -19.58 -7.72
C LYS A 34 -31.24 -20.04 -6.92
N ILE A 35 -30.76 -21.26 -7.15
CA ILE A 35 -29.54 -21.79 -6.51
C ILE A 35 -28.31 -21.02 -7.00
N LEU A 36 -28.21 -20.74 -8.30
CA LEU A 36 -27.13 -19.93 -8.87
C LEU A 36 -27.13 -18.50 -8.35
N SER A 37 -28.29 -17.85 -8.27
CA SER A 37 -28.38 -16.47 -7.77
C SER A 37 -28.07 -16.38 -6.27
N ALA A 38 -28.52 -17.36 -5.47
CA ALA A 38 -28.15 -17.47 -4.07
C ALA A 38 -26.64 -17.65 -3.91
N ARG A 39 -26.02 -18.55 -4.68
CA ARG A 39 -24.57 -18.75 -4.68
C ARG A 39 -23.80 -17.51 -5.11
N MET A 40 -24.28 -16.79 -6.12
CA MET A 40 -23.67 -15.51 -6.54
C MET A 40 -23.81 -14.42 -5.48
N ALA A 41 -24.92 -14.40 -4.73
CA ALA A 41 -25.12 -13.48 -3.62
C ALA A 41 -24.20 -13.80 -2.43
N GLU A 42 -24.04 -15.09 -2.08
CA GLU A 42 -23.08 -15.56 -1.07
C GLU A 42 -21.65 -15.15 -1.42
N ILE A 43 -21.19 -15.44 -2.64
CA ILE A 43 -19.85 -15.07 -3.14
C ILE A 43 -19.65 -13.54 -3.12
N ARG A 44 -20.67 -12.75 -3.47
CA ARG A 44 -20.60 -11.28 -3.41
C ARG A 44 -20.55 -10.77 -1.97
N SER A 45 -21.21 -11.45 -1.03
CA SER A 45 -21.19 -11.10 0.40
C SER A 45 -19.86 -11.49 1.06
N GLU A 46 -19.29 -12.63 0.70
CA GLU A 46 -17.98 -13.11 1.18
C GLU A 46 -16.82 -12.27 0.64
N LYS A 47 -16.91 -11.83 -0.62
CA LYS A 47 -16.02 -10.81 -1.21
C LYS A 47 -16.39 -9.39 -0.75
N GLY A 48 -17.13 -9.26 0.34
CA GLY A 48 -17.69 -8.03 0.88
C GLY A 48 -16.69 -6.89 0.95
N GLY A 49 -16.82 -5.99 -0.02
CA GLY A 49 -16.11 -4.72 -0.09
C GLY A 49 -15.94 -4.27 -1.53
N LYS A 50 -16.26 -3.01 -1.83
CA LYS A 50 -15.70 -2.36 -3.02
C LYS A 50 -14.17 -2.52 -2.91
N ASN A 51 -13.52 -3.03 -3.95
CA ASN A 51 -12.07 -3.04 -4.03
C ASN A 51 -11.60 -1.57 -4.09
N THR A 52 -11.54 -0.89 -2.95
CA THR A 52 -10.94 0.43 -2.87
C THR A 52 -9.46 0.25 -3.13
N VAL A 53 -8.82 1.22 -3.78
CA VAL A 53 -7.38 1.20 -4.04
C VAL A 53 -6.59 0.98 -2.73
N GLN A 54 -7.13 1.45 -1.60
CA GLN A 54 -6.59 1.23 -0.26
C GLN A 54 -6.54 -0.25 0.15
N ASN A 55 -7.48 -1.09 -0.32
CA ASN A 55 -7.46 -2.54 -0.09
C ASN A 55 -6.37 -3.25 -0.90
N THR A 56 -5.79 -2.60 -1.91
CA THR A 56 -4.68 -3.13 -2.71
C THR A 56 -3.33 -2.79 -2.09
N ILE A 57 -3.26 -1.79 -1.21
CA ILE A 57 -2.00 -1.38 -0.58
C ILE A 57 -1.68 -2.39 0.54
N PRO A 58 -0.55 -3.12 0.46
CA PRO A 58 -0.25 -4.23 1.37
C PRO A 58 0.30 -3.70 2.71
N PHE A 59 -0.52 -3.00 3.49
CA PHE A 59 -0.18 -2.64 4.88
C PHE A 59 -1.02 -3.45 5.86
N LEU A 60 -0.37 -4.03 6.87
CA LEU A 60 -1.00 -4.72 8.00
C LEU A 60 -1.63 -3.74 8.99
N CYS A 61 -0.93 -2.65 9.29
CA CYS A 61 -1.39 -1.62 10.24
C CYS A 61 -0.74 -0.27 9.92
N MET A 62 -1.47 0.82 10.19
CA MET A 62 -0.95 2.17 10.15
C MET A 62 -1.01 2.75 11.56
N TYR A 63 0.14 3.15 12.08
CA TYR A 63 0.28 3.74 13.41
C TYR A 63 -0.02 5.25 13.36
N GLN A 64 -0.33 5.85 14.51
CA GLN A 64 -0.69 7.28 14.60
C GLN A 64 0.48 8.21 14.27
N ASP A 65 1.70 7.72 14.37
CA ASP A 65 2.95 8.41 14.03
C ASP A 65 3.26 8.39 12.52
N GLY A 66 2.42 7.73 11.70
CA GLY A 66 2.61 7.63 10.26
C GLY A 66 3.49 6.44 9.82
N VAL A 67 3.91 5.58 10.73
CA VAL A 67 4.58 4.32 10.39
C VAL A 67 3.55 3.33 9.85
N CYS A 68 3.86 2.70 8.72
CA CYS A 68 3.08 1.63 8.09
C CYS A 68 3.78 0.29 8.27
N GLN A 69 3.16 -0.66 8.97
CA GLN A 69 3.64 -2.04 9.00
C GLN A 69 3.21 -2.75 7.71
N VAL A 70 4.16 -3.21 6.90
CA VAL A 70 3.92 -3.93 5.64
C VAL A 70 3.91 -5.44 5.85
N SER A 71 4.80 -5.95 6.70
CA SER A 71 4.90 -7.36 7.12
C SER A 71 5.30 -7.45 8.60
N GLU A 72 5.37 -8.64 9.19
CA GLU A 72 5.72 -8.84 10.60
C GLU A 72 7.04 -8.12 10.97
N ASN A 73 8.03 -8.17 10.08
CA ASN A 73 9.35 -7.57 10.28
C ASN A 73 9.70 -6.47 9.25
N PHE A 74 8.71 -5.92 8.53
CA PHE A 74 8.97 -4.88 7.52
C PHE A 74 8.04 -3.69 7.72
N PHE A 75 8.64 -2.52 7.93
CA PHE A 75 7.96 -1.26 8.21
C PHE A 75 8.37 -0.23 7.15
N SER A 76 7.42 0.63 6.80
CA SER A 76 7.61 1.76 5.88
C SER A 76 7.24 3.04 6.62
N LEU A 77 8.10 4.05 6.53
CA LEU A 77 7.86 5.39 7.09
C LEU A 77 8.13 6.40 5.98
N THR A 78 7.20 7.34 5.79
CA THR A 78 7.40 8.48 4.91
C THR A 78 7.65 9.71 5.77
N VAL A 79 8.79 10.36 5.56
CA VAL A 79 9.16 11.60 6.28
C VAL A 79 9.12 12.76 5.29
N GLN A 80 8.44 13.84 5.68
CA GLN A 80 8.46 15.10 4.94
C GLN A 80 9.59 15.98 5.49
N PHE A 81 10.40 16.51 4.58
CA PHE A 81 11.42 17.52 4.89
C PHE A 81 11.03 18.85 4.23
N PHE A 82 11.43 19.95 4.86
CA PHE A 82 11.30 21.28 4.28
C PHE A 82 12.45 21.56 3.31
N ASP A 83 12.25 22.52 2.40
CA ASP A 83 13.29 22.95 1.47
C ASP A 83 14.46 23.58 2.24
N ALA A 84 15.68 23.38 1.74
CA ALA A 84 16.89 23.94 2.32
C ALA A 84 17.52 24.92 1.32
N ASN A 85 17.69 26.18 1.73
CA ASN A 85 18.25 27.23 0.89
C ASN A 85 19.78 27.17 0.78
N TYR A 86 20.33 26.05 0.28
CA TYR A 86 21.78 25.82 0.28
C TYR A 86 22.58 26.94 -0.41
N SER A 87 22.12 27.46 -1.56
CA SER A 87 22.87 28.49 -2.32
C SER A 87 22.81 29.90 -1.73
N ILE A 88 21.84 30.21 -0.87
CA ILE A 88 21.66 31.53 -0.26
C ILE A 88 22.10 31.53 1.21
N ALA A 89 22.22 30.34 1.82
CA ALA A 89 22.68 30.16 3.19
C ALA A 89 24.09 30.72 3.41
N GLU A 90 24.37 31.13 4.64
CA GLU A 90 25.70 31.56 5.07
C GLU A 90 26.71 30.41 5.01
N PHE A 91 28.00 30.73 4.95
CA PHE A 91 29.07 29.73 4.83
C PHE A 91 29.02 28.67 5.95
N ASP A 92 28.78 29.08 7.19
CA ASP A 92 28.69 28.16 8.32
C ASP A 92 27.45 27.25 8.24
N GLU A 93 26.33 27.78 7.72
CA GLU A 93 25.11 27.00 7.51
C GLU A 93 25.25 25.99 6.37
N GLN A 94 25.92 26.36 5.27
CA GLN A 94 26.26 25.42 4.19
C GLN A 94 27.12 24.27 4.71
N ASN A 95 28.15 24.56 5.51
CA ASN A 95 28.99 23.54 6.12
C ASN A 95 28.22 22.64 7.09
N ASN A 96 27.27 23.19 7.85
CA ASN A 96 26.39 22.44 8.73
C ASN A 96 25.46 21.51 7.95
N ILE A 97 24.84 21.99 6.86
CA ILE A 97 24.01 21.19 5.97
C ILE A 97 24.82 20.04 5.36
N PHE A 98 26.02 20.33 4.87
CA PHE A 98 26.92 19.34 4.30
C PHE A 98 27.32 18.27 5.33
N SER A 99 27.70 18.69 6.54
CA SER A 99 28.10 17.78 7.61
C SER A 99 26.95 16.84 8.01
N LYS A 100 25.74 17.38 8.20
CA LYS A 100 24.54 16.56 8.50
C LYS A 100 24.21 15.57 7.38
N TYR A 101 24.40 15.96 6.11
CA TYR A 101 24.19 15.06 4.99
C TYR A 101 25.20 13.90 4.98
N CYS A 102 26.47 14.18 5.28
CA CYS A 102 27.48 13.14 5.46
C CYS A 102 27.14 12.19 6.60
N ASP A 103 26.67 12.70 7.74
CA ASP A 103 26.24 11.88 8.87
C ASP A 103 25.11 10.92 8.47
N VAL A 104 24.11 11.41 7.73
CA VAL A 104 22.99 10.58 7.24
C VAL A 104 23.48 9.46 6.34
N ILE A 105 24.42 9.73 5.44
CA ILE A 105 24.97 8.69 4.57
C ILE A 105 25.75 7.66 5.39
N ASN A 106 26.49 8.11 6.40
CA ASN A 106 27.30 7.24 7.26
C ASN A 106 26.47 6.36 8.22
N LEU A 107 25.19 6.70 8.45
CA LEU A 107 24.26 5.84 9.19
C LEU A 107 23.92 4.53 8.45
N PHE A 108 24.08 4.50 7.13
CA PHE A 108 23.81 3.31 6.33
C PHE A 108 25.02 2.37 6.35
N ASP A 109 24.96 1.35 7.20
CA ASP A 109 25.92 0.25 7.15
C ASP A 109 25.66 -0.70 5.96
N ASN A 110 26.50 -1.72 5.80
CA ASN A 110 26.36 -2.71 4.74
C ASN A 110 25.10 -3.58 4.84
N THR A 111 24.34 -3.50 5.94
CA THR A 111 23.10 -4.24 6.15
C THR A 111 21.88 -3.49 5.60
N ILE A 112 22.00 -2.17 5.39
CA ILE A 112 20.90 -1.31 4.94
C ILE A 112 21.00 -1.09 3.42
N ARG A 113 19.95 -1.49 2.70
CA ARG A 113 19.80 -1.19 1.26
C ARG A 113 19.06 0.13 1.10
N PHE A 114 19.72 1.14 0.55
CA PHE A 114 19.11 2.44 0.24
C PHE A 114 19.22 2.75 -1.25
N GLN A 115 18.25 3.52 -1.77
CA GLN A 115 18.23 4.00 -3.14
C GLN A 115 17.93 5.50 -3.13
N LEU A 116 18.85 6.31 -3.67
CA LEU A 116 18.62 7.73 -3.89
C LEU A 116 17.97 7.93 -5.25
N THR A 117 16.83 8.62 -5.26
CA THR A 117 16.16 9.04 -6.50
C THR A 117 16.28 10.55 -6.60
N PHE A 118 16.95 11.04 -7.64
CA PHE A 118 17.09 12.46 -7.90
C PHE A 118 16.07 12.89 -8.94
N GLU A 119 15.15 13.76 -8.56
CA GLU A 119 14.29 14.46 -9.49
C GLU A 119 14.97 15.75 -9.92
N ASN A 120 15.51 15.79 -11.14
CA ASN A 120 16.08 17.02 -11.67
C ASN A 120 14.96 17.96 -12.12
N GLN A 121 14.49 18.81 -11.21
CA GLN A 121 13.57 19.87 -11.54
C GLN A 121 14.34 21.07 -12.09
N ASN A 122 14.31 21.26 -13.41
CA ASN A 122 14.72 22.51 -14.05
C ASN A 122 13.72 23.62 -13.70
N ARG A 123 13.80 24.17 -12.49
CA ARG A 123 13.04 25.39 -12.13
C ARG A 123 13.78 26.59 -12.72
N SER A 124 13.20 27.19 -13.76
CA SER A 124 13.68 28.51 -14.21
C SER A 124 13.41 29.51 -13.09
N LYS A 125 14.41 30.33 -12.74
CA LYS A 125 14.28 31.35 -11.69
C LYS A 125 13.11 32.33 -11.94
N ALA A 126 12.67 32.46 -13.19
CA ALA A 126 11.54 33.29 -13.60
C ALA A 126 10.16 32.73 -13.20
N LYS A 127 10.04 31.44 -12.87
CA LYS A 127 8.77 30.78 -12.47
C LYS A 127 8.65 30.57 -10.95
N LEU A 128 9.54 31.20 -10.17
CA LEU A 128 9.57 31.12 -8.70
C LEU A 128 9.02 32.40 -8.03
N VAL A 129 8.18 33.16 -8.74
CA VAL A 129 7.43 34.31 -8.21
C VAL A 129 5.96 33.94 -8.11
#